data_AF-A0A8S3K669-F1
#
_entry.id   AF-A0A8S3K669-F1
#
_cell.length_a   1.000
_cell.length_b   1.000
_cell.length_c   1.000
_cell.angle_alpha   90.00
_cell.angle_beta   90.00
_cell.angle_gamma   90.00
#
_symmetry.space_group_name_H-M   'P 1'
#
loop_
_entity.id
_entity.type
_entity.pdbx_description
1 polymer ?
#
loop_
_entity_poly.entity_id
_entity_poly.type
_entity_poly.pdbx_seq_one_letter_code
_entity_poly.pdbx_strand_id
1 'polypeptide(L)'
;MNLDPARKRDVFLFLYESRLIRHDHTPNIDIRGADFSEMKLIQTSTQSCEFPFLHLPGVYLENTIFDGCTLIDAVFENSSMTGSKFILSDLIHANFQNTNLTKSQFHDDQLYQAKFTGALLIQSIVHGGVVQNVDLTNADLYQCVIG
;
A
#
# COMPACT_ATOMS: atom_id res chain seq x y z
N MET A 1 24.85 -5.20 -7.12
CA MET A 1 24.62 -6.44 -6.34
C MET A 1 23.12 -6.67 -6.33
N ASN A 2 22.62 -7.82 -6.77
CA ASN A 2 21.19 -8.12 -6.70
C ASN A 2 20.91 -8.65 -5.29
N LEU A 3 20.29 -7.83 -4.45
CA LEU A 3 19.86 -8.25 -3.11
C LEU A 3 18.71 -9.25 -3.25
N ASP A 4 18.66 -10.24 -2.36
CA ASP A 4 17.46 -11.07 -2.23
C ASP A 4 16.26 -10.24 -1.72
N PRO A 5 15.01 -10.72 -1.94
CA PRO A 5 13.80 -9.98 -1.58
C PRO A 5 13.76 -9.46 -0.14
N ALA A 6 14.21 -10.26 0.84
CA ALA A 6 14.21 -9.89 2.25
C ALA A 6 15.25 -8.80 2.53
N ARG A 7 16.46 -8.91 1.95
CA ARG A 7 17.48 -7.87 2.07
C ARG A 7 17.07 -6.57 1.40
N LYS A 8 16.33 -6.61 0.29
CA LYS A 8 15.77 -5.39 -0.32
C LYS A 8 14.83 -4.67 0.64
N ARG A 9 13.93 -5.43 1.30
CA ARG A 9 13.06 -4.90 2.36
C ARG A 9 13.88 -4.28 3.49
N ASP A 10 14.84 -5.02 4.05
CA ASP A 10 15.60 -4.55 5.22
C ASP A 10 16.40 -3.28 4.91
N VAL A 11 17.01 -3.19 3.72
CA VAL A 11 17.69 -1.98 3.27
C VAL A 11 16.71 -0.83 3.10
N PHE A 12 15.55 -1.07 2.48
CA PHE A 12 14.52 -0.04 2.33
C PHE A 12 14.07 0.50 3.69
N LEU A 13 13.72 -0.37 4.63
CA LEU A 13 13.26 0.01 5.97
C LEU A 13 14.34 0.80 6.72
N PHE A 14 15.59 0.32 6.69
CA PHE A 14 16.70 1.04 7.30
C PHE A 14 16.83 2.47 6.77
N LEU A 15 16.76 2.65 5.45
CA LEU A 15 16.88 3.96 4.83
C LEU A 15 15.67 4.85 5.11
N TYR A 16 14.48 4.26 5.16
CA TYR A 16 13.26 4.97 5.52
C TYR A 16 13.31 5.47 6.97
N GLU A 17 13.61 4.58 7.93
CA GLU A 17 13.74 4.90 9.35
C GLU A 17 14.87 5.91 9.62
N SER A 18 15.96 5.80 8.86
CA SER A 18 17.08 6.75 8.91
C SER A 18 16.79 8.08 8.21
N ARG A 19 15.58 8.27 7.65
CA ARG A 19 15.16 9.46 6.88
C ARG A 19 16.08 9.78 5.71
N LEU A 20 16.64 8.75 5.10
CA LEU A 20 17.48 8.80 3.91
C LEU A 20 16.65 8.63 2.62
N ILE A 21 15.40 8.19 2.75
CA ILE A 21 14.38 8.24 1.69
C ILE A 21 13.43 9.40 2.02
N ARG A 22 13.26 10.32 1.08
CA ARG A 22 12.38 11.50 1.17
C ARG A 22 11.70 11.76 -0.16
N HIS A 23 10.62 12.53 -0.14
CA HIS A 23 9.88 12.93 -1.35
C HIS A 23 10.79 13.57 -2.42
N ASP A 24 11.81 14.32 -2.02
CA ASP A 24 12.76 15.00 -2.92
C ASP A 24 14.05 14.20 -3.18
N HIS A 25 14.28 13.12 -2.43
CA HIS A 25 15.49 12.32 -2.51
C HIS A 25 15.21 10.86 -2.19
N THR A 26 15.03 10.06 -3.23
CA THR A 26 15.06 8.60 -3.18
C THR A 26 16.41 8.14 -3.72
N PRO A 27 17.26 7.50 -2.90
CA PRO A 27 18.46 6.85 -3.41
C PRO A 27 18.05 5.81 -4.46
N ASN A 28 18.83 5.70 -5.54
CA ASN A 28 18.53 4.77 -6.64
C ASN A 28 18.73 3.32 -6.18
N ILE A 29 17.66 2.74 -5.62
CA ILE A 29 17.64 1.40 -5.05
C ILE A 29 16.49 0.64 -5.70
N ASP A 30 16.84 -0.46 -6.37
CA ASP A 30 15.84 -1.35 -6.94
C ASP A 30 15.24 -2.26 -5.88
N ILE A 31 14.10 -1.82 -5.34
CA ILE A 31 13.30 -2.56 -4.38
C ILE A 31 12.22 -3.44 -5.04
N ARG A 32 12.12 -3.51 -6.37
CA ARG A 32 11.13 -4.37 -7.02
C ARG A 32 11.36 -5.83 -6.65
N GLY A 33 10.28 -6.54 -6.38
CA GLY A 33 10.30 -7.91 -5.85
C GLY A 33 10.83 -8.02 -4.43
N ALA A 34 10.97 -6.92 -3.69
CA ALA A 34 11.18 -6.97 -2.24
C ALA A 34 9.97 -7.59 -1.55
N ASP A 35 10.22 -8.31 -0.46
CA ASP A 35 9.19 -9.04 0.27
C ASP A 35 8.92 -8.39 1.63
N PHE A 36 7.76 -7.74 1.72
CA PHE A 36 7.17 -7.10 2.89
C PHE A 36 5.95 -7.86 3.41
N SER A 37 5.72 -9.10 2.95
CA SER A 37 4.59 -9.92 3.36
C SER A 37 4.56 -10.12 4.87
N GLU A 38 3.36 -10.24 5.45
CA GLU A 38 3.11 -10.47 6.88
C GLU A 38 3.59 -9.33 7.81
N MET A 39 4.08 -8.22 7.28
CA MET A 39 4.49 -7.08 8.09
C MET A 39 3.30 -6.41 8.79
N LYS A 40 3.56 -5.85 9.97
CA LYS A 40 2.60 -5.04 10.72
C LYS A 40 3.12 -3.62 10.82
N LEU A 41 2.66 -2.76 9.93
CA LEU A 41 2.88 -1.33 9.93
C LEU A 41 1.63 -0.71 10.53
N ILE A 42 1.63 -0.48 11.85
CA ILE A 42 0.43 -0.01 12.55
C ILE A 42 0.74 1.23 13.36
N GLN A 43 -0.18 2.19 13.38
CA GLN A 43 -0.09 3.30 14.30
C GLN A 43 -0.37 2.81 15.73
N THR A 44 0.49 3.19 16.67
CA THR A 44 0.34 2.87 18.10
C THR A 44 0.52 4.13 18.94
N SER A 45 0.27 4.03 20.25
CA SER A 45 0.49 5.15 21.18
C SER A 45 1.95 5.61 21.27
N THR A 46 2.90 4.78 20.82
CA THR A 46 4.35 5.04 20.92
C THR A 46 5.05 5.14 19.57
N GLN A 47 4.35 4.82 18.47
CA GLN A 47 4.92 4.79 17.12
C GLN A 47 3.90 5.35 16.13
N SER A 48 4.26 6.41 15.42
CA SER A 48 3.51 6.89 14.28
C SER A 48 3.71 5.97 13.08
N CYS A 49 2.68 5.82 12.24
CA CYS A 49 2.76 5.09 10.99
C CYS A 49 2.68 6.07 9.82
N GLU A 50 3.69 6.92 9.67
CA GLU A 50 3.70 7.97 8.66
C GLU A 50 4.56 7.58 7.46
N PHE A 51 3.90 7.34 6.32
CA PHE A 51 4.45 6.90 5.05
C PHE A 51 3.97 7.74 3.85
N PRO A 52 3.97 9.09 3.93
CA PRO A 52 3.57 9.92 2.79
C PRO A 52 4.56 9.72 1.64
N PHE A 53 4.05 9.65 0.41
CA PHE A 53 4.84 9.44 -0.81
C PHE A 53 5.62 8.12 -0.85
N LEU A 54 5.21 7.13 -0.04
CA LEU A 54 5.82 5.81 -0.02
C LEU A 54 5.83 5.20 -1.42
N HIS A 55 7.01 4.85 -1.93
CA HIS A 55 7.16 4.33 -3.29
C HIS A 55 7.60 2.87 -3.26
N LEU A 56 6.64 1.95 -3.45
CA LEU A 56 6.82 0.49 -3.41
C LEU A 56 6.21 -0.20 -4.67
N PRO A 57 6.69 0.09 -5.89
CA PRO A 57 6.18 -0.56 -7.09
C PRO A 57 6.70 -2.00 -7.21
N GLY A 58 5.83 -2.92 -7.62
CA GLY A 58 6.18 -4.30 -7.92
C GLY A 58 6.73 -5.09 -6.73
N VAL A 59 6.29 -4.80 -5.50
CA VAL A 59 6.70 -5.52 -4.28
C VAL A 59 5.66 -6.56 -3.86
N TYR A 60 6.02 -7.40 -2.90
CA TYR A 60 5.14 -8.37 -2.22
C TYR A 60 4.74 -7.82 -0.85
N LEU A 61 3.43 -7.69 -0.61
CA LEU A 61 2.78 -7.14 0.58
C LEU A 61 1.59 -8.03 1.01
N GLU A 62 1.70 -9.33 0.76
CA GLU A 62 0.68 -10.30 1.11
C GLU A 62 0.44 -10.29 2.62
N ASN A 63 -0.83 -10.21 3.02
CA ASN A 63 -1.26 -10.16 4.43
C ASN A 63 -0.62 -9.02 5.27
N THR A 64 -0.03 -8.01 4.64
CA THR A 64 0.53 -6.84 5.35
C THR A 64 -0.59 -5.99 5.95
N ILE A 65 -0.37 -5.51 7.17
CA ILE A 65 -1.30 -4.65 7.91
C ILE A 65 -0.77 -3.22 7.93
N PHE A 66 -1.62 -2.26 7.56
CA PHE A 66 -1.34 -0.82 7.45
C PHE A 66 -2.26 0.03 8.35
N ASP A 67 -2.81 -0.55 9.41
CA ASP A 67 -3.84 0.10 10.24
C ASP A 67 -3.35 1.43 10.83
N GLY A 68 -4.10 2.51 10.58
CA GLY A 68 -3.83 3.85 11.08
C GLY A 68 -2.70 4.57 10.37
N CYS A 69 -2.22 4.07 9.22
CA CYS A 69 -1.09 4.66 8.54
C CYS A 69 -1.47 5.84 7.64
N THR A 70 -0.60 6.85 7.58
CA THR A 70 -0.65 7.93 6.59
C THR A 70 0.10 7.49 5.35
N LEU A 71 -0.63 7.21 4.28
CA LEU A 71 -0.15 6.70 2.99
C LEU A 71 -0.58 7.60 1.83
N ILE A 72 -0.70 8.91 2.11
CA ILE A 72 -1.03 9.93 1.11
C ILE A 72 -0.01 9.88 -0.02
N ASP A 73 -0.49 9.89 -1.27
CA ASP A 73 0.33 9.82 -2.49
C ASP A 73 1.25 8.57 -2.56
N ALA A 74 0.96 7.51 -1.79
CA ALA A 74 1.73 6.26 -1.84
C ALA A 74 1.54 5.53 -3.19
N VAL A 75 2.58 4.84 -3.65
CA VAL A 75 2.62 4.13 -4.94
C VAL A 75 2.88 2.64 -4.70
N PHE A 76 1.89 1.82 -5.03
CA PHE A 76 1.90 0.36 -4.96
C PHE A 76 1.71 -0.29 -6.34
N GLU A 77 2.03 0.43 -7.41
CA GLU A 77 1.77 0.00 -8.78
C GLU A 77 2.41 -1.37 -9.07
N ASN A 78 1.65 -2.27 -9.70
CA ASN A 78 2.08 -3.63 -10.07
C ASN A 78 2.49 -4.51 -8.87
N SER A 79 2.16 -4.13 -7.64
CA SER A 79 2.46 -4.93 -6.44
C SER A 79 1.43 -6.04 -6.19
N SER A 80 1.82 -7.03 -5.39
CA SER A 80 0.91 -8.04 -4.85
C SER A 80 0.57 -7.69 -3.40
N MET A 81 -0.72 -7.52 -3.12
CA MET A 81 -1.25 -7.09 -1.82
C MET A 81 -2.43 -7.98 -1.40
N THR A 82 -2.37 -9.27 -1.77
CA THR A 82 -3.45 -10.21 -1.47
C THR A 82 -3.64 -10.31 0.04
N GLY A 83 -4.87 -10.14 0.51
CA GLY A 83 -5.21 -10.22 1.94
C GLY A 83 -4.68 -9.07 2.80
N SER A 84 -4.11 -8.01 2.22
CA SER A 84 -3.63 -6.86 2.99
C SER A 84 -4.78 -6.13 3.69
N LYS A 85 -4.46 -5.43 4.79
CA LYS A 85 -5.47 -4.73 5.60
C LYS A 85 -5.11 -3.27 5.81
N PHE A 86 -6.13 -2.43 5.68
CA PHE A 86 -6.13 -1.02 5.98
C PHE A 86 -7.35 -0.75 6.86
N ILE A 87 -7.11 -0.11 8.00
CA ILE A 87 -8.15 0.30 8.94
C ILE A 87 -7.79 1.69 9.44
N LEU A 88 -8.68 2.67 9.31
CA LEU A 88 -8.48 4.06 9.75
C LEU A 88 -7.22 4.71 9.13
N SER A 89 -6.89 4.34 7.90
CA SER A 89 -5.70 4.79 7.17
C SER A 89 -6.01 5.96 6.24
N ASP A 90 -5.03 6.82 5.99
CA ASP A 90 -5.13 7.88 4.99
C ASP A 90 -4.48 7.43 3.68
N LEU A 91 -5.30 7.20 2.66
CA LEU A 91 -4.92 6.71 1.34
C LEU A 91 -5.28 7.71 0.24
N ILE A 92 -5.37 9.01 0.58
CA ILE A 92 -5.66 10.08 -0.39
C ILE A 92 -4.61 10.04 -1.51
N HIS A 93 -5.08 10.02 -2.76
CA HIS A 93 -4.26 9.91 -3.98
C HIS A 93 -3.39 8.64 -4.10
N ALA A 94 -3.55 7.64 -3.23
CA ALA A 94 -2.77 6.41 -3.31
C ALA A 94 -2.97 5.71 -4.67
N ASN A 95 -1.89 5.18 -5.23
CA ASN A 95 -1.86 4.53 -6.53
C ASN A 95 -1.70 3.02 -6.41
N PHE A 96 -2.79 2.30 -6.63
CA PHE A 96 -2.91 0.84 -6.71
C PHE A 96 -3.11 0.34 -8.15
N GLN A 97 -2.62 1.06 -9.16
CA GLN A 97 -2.76 0.64 -10.55
C GLN A 97 -2.10 -0.74 -10.79
N ASN A 98 -2.84 -1.63 -11.46
CA ASN A 98 -2.44 -3.02 -11.75
C ASN A 98 -2.03 -3.84 -10.51
N THR A 99 -2.47 -3.44 -9.31
CA THR A 99 -2.15 -4.14 -8.06
C THR A 99 -3.11 -5.30 -7.84
N ASN A 100 -2.61 -6.43 -7.33
CA ASN A 100 -3.47 -7.52 -6.87
C ASN A 100 -3.89 -7.28 -5.41
N LEU A 101 -5.13 -6.84 -5.20
CA LEU A 101 -5.77 -6.58 -3.91
C LEU A 101 -6.83 -7.64 -3.57
N THR A 102 -6.71 -8.85 -4.14
CA THR A 102 -7.67 -9.94 -3.87
C THR A 102 -7.78 -10.19 -2.36
N LYS A 103 -9.00 -10.23 -1.84
CA LYS A 103 -9.34 -10.42 -0.41
C LYS A 103 -8.76 -9.35 0.53
N SER A 104 -8.33 -8.19 0.02
CA SER A 104 -7.89 -7.09 0.88
C SER A 104 -9.08 -6.45 1.61
N GLN A 105 -8.77 -5.74 2.70
CA GLN A 105 -9.76 -5.05 3.51
C GLN A 105 -9.39 -3.58 3.66
N PHE A 106 -10.35 -2.71 3.41
CA PHE A 106 -10.31 -1.27 3.67
C PHE A 106 -11.48 -0.94 4.59
N HIS A 107 -11.19 -0.37 5.76
CA HIS A 107 -12.19 -0.05 6.79
C HIS A 107 -12.01 1.36 7.34
N ASP A 108 -13.02 2.21 7.18
CA ASP A 108 -12.98 3.60 7.67
C ASP A 108 -11.77 4.41 7.15
N ASP A 109 -11.27 4.06 5.95
CA ASP A 109 -10.12 4.71 5.32
C ASP A 109 -10.52 5.97 4.51
N GLN A 110 -9.55 6.87 4.28
CA GLN A 110 -9.71 8.01 3.36
C GLN A 110 -9.17 7.62 1.98
N LEU A 111 -10.04 7.45 0.98
CA LEU A 111 -9.70 7.01 -0.38
C LEU A 111 -9.95 8.09 -1.43
N TYR A 112 -9.98 9.37 -1.05
CA TYR A 112 -10.23 10.46 -2.00
C TYR A 112 -9.21 10.43 -3.15
N GLN A 113 -9.71 10.34 -4.39
CA GLN A 113 -8.89 10.32 -5.60
C GLN A 113 -7.85 9.17 -5.68
N ALA A 114 -8.04 8.09 -4.91
CA ALA A 114 -7.22 6.90 -5.03
C ALA A 114 -7.42 6.21 -6.40
N LYS A 115 -6.36 5.61 -6.93
CA LYS A 115 -6.35 4.97 -8.26
C LYS A 115 -6.26 3.46 -8.12
N PHE A 116 -7.24 2.75 -8.67
CA PHE A 116 -7.33 1.30 -8.74
C PHE A 116 -7.41 0.82 -10.20
N THR A 117 -6.89 1.60 -11.14
CA THR A 117 -6.95 1.29 -12.58
C THR A 117 -6.32 -0.07 -12.85
N GLY A 118 -7.08 -1.01 -13.43
CA GLY A 118 -6.61 -2.38 -13.70
C GLY A 118 -6.33 -3.25 -12.45
N ALA A 119 -6.70 -2.80 -11.25
CA ALA A 119 -6.48 -3.55 -10.01
C ALA A 119 -7.41 -4.78 -9.91
N LEU A 120 -6.97 -5.81 -9.19
CA LEU A 120 -7.80 -6.96 -8.84
C LEU A 120 -8.33 -6.80 -7.42
N LEU A 121 -9.62 -6.51 -7.25
CA LEU A 121 -10.32 -6.33 -5.98
C LEU A 121 -11.27 -7.52 -5.69
N ILE A 122 -10.86 -8.70 -6.15
CA ILE A 122 -11.69 -9.90 -6.06
C ILE A 122 -11.89 -10.27 -4.59
N GLN A 123 -13.14 -10.41 -4.15
CA GLN A 123 -13.50 -10.70 -2.75
C GLN A 123 -12.94 -9.68 -1.73
N SER A 124 -12.54 -8.48 -2.16
CA SER A 124 -12.12 -7.42 -1.24
C SER A 124 -13.31 -6.73 -0.60
N ILE A 125 -13.08 -6.09 0.53
CA ILE A 125 -14.09 -5.33 1.25
C ILE A 125 -13.59 -3.89 1.39
N VAL A 126 -14.35 -2.94 0.86
CA VAL A 126 -14.18 -1.51 1.09
C VAL A 126 -15.43 -1.04 1.83
N HIS A 127 -15.28 -0.72 3.12
CA HIS A 127 -16.45 -0.37 3.91
C HIS A 127 -16.17 0.70 4.97
N GLY A 128 -17.07 1.66 5.08
CA GLY A 128 -16.83 2.81 5.94
C GLY A 128 -15.70 3.71 5.39
N GLY A 129 -15.69 4.96 5.82
CA GLY A 129 -14.73 5.96 5.35
C GLY A 129 -15.19 6.76 4.12
N VAL A 130 -14.23 7.42 3.46
CA VAL A 130 -14.50 8.38 2.36
C VAL A 130 -14.01 7.80 1.04
N VAL A 131 -14.94 7.30 0.24
CA VAL A 131 -14.68 6.75 -1.10
C VAL A 131 -15.23 7.70 -2.16
N GLN A 132 -14.45 8.72 -2.51
CA GLN A 132 -14.86 9.77 -3.46
C GLN A 132 -13.83 9.93 -4.57
N ASN A 133 -14.29 10.13 -5.82
CA ASN A 133 -13.44 10.33 -6.99
C ASN A 133 -12.39 9.22 -7.22
N VAL A 134 -12.66 7.99 -6.76
CA VAL A 134 -11.79 6.84 -7.01
C VAL A 134 -11.84 6.43 -8.48
N ASP A 135 -10.70 6.07 -9.05
CA ASP A 135 -10.62 5.52 -10.41
C ASP A 135 -10.60 3.99 -10.36
N LEU A 136 -11.69 3.37 -10.78
CA LEU A 136 -11.84 1.90 -10.87
C LEU A 136 -11.82 1.41 -12.32
N THR A 137 -11.29 2.20 -13.25
CA THR A 137 -11.24 1.85 -14.68
C THR A 137 -10.54 0.51 -14.87
N ASN A 138 -11.20 -0.45 -15.53
CA ASN A 138 -10.71 -1.82 -15.77
C ASN A 138 -10.40 -2.65 -14.50
N ALA A 139 -10.84 -2.22 -13.31
CA ALA A 139 -10.67 -3.03 -12.10
C ALA A 139 -11.57 -4.27 -12.13
N ASP A 140 -11.07 -5.41 -11.63
CA ASP A 140 -11.89 -6.60 -11.40
C ASP A 140 -12.52 -6.55 -10.01
N LEU A 141 -13.85 -6.43 -9.97
CA LEU A 141 -14.65 -6.29 -8.75
C LEU A 141 -15.42 -7.57 -8.41
N TYR A 142 -15.03 -8.74 -8.92
CA TYR A 142 -15.76 -9.98 -8.65
C TYR A 142 -15.89 -10.25 -7.14
N GLN A 143 -17.13 -10.23 -6.64
CA GLN A 143 -17.45 -10.36 -5.21
C GLN A 143 -16.81 -9.28 -4.31
N CYS A 144 -16.38 -8.15 -4.87
CA CYS A 144 -15.99 -6.99 -4.09
C CYS A 144 -17.22 -6.38 -3.41
N VAL A 145 -17.09 -5.99 -2.15
CA VAL A 145 -18.11 -5.20 -1.44
C VAL A 145 -17.59 -3.77 -1.30
N ILE A 146 -18.40 -2.79 -1.73
CA ILE A 146 -18.14 -1.36 -1.55
C ILE A 146 -19.38 -0.77 -0.87
N GLY A 147 -19.26 -0.27 0.36
CA GLY A 147 -20.41 0.13 1.19
C GLY A 147 -20.14 1.19 2.25
#